data_AF-A0AB39HC99-F1
#
_entry.id   AF-A0AB39HC99-F1
#
_cell.length_a   1.000
_cell.length_b   1.000
_cell.length_c   1.000
_cell.angle_alpha   90.00
_cell.angle_beta   90.00
_cell.angle_gamma   90.00
#
_symmetry.space_group_name_H-M   'P 1'
#
loop_
_entity.id
_entity.type
_entity.pdbx_description
1 polymer ?
#
loop_
_entity_poly.entity_id
_entity_poly.type
_entity_poly.pdbx_seq_one_letter_code
_entity_poly.pdbx_strand_id
1 'polypeptide(L)'
;MNHKFQLILTGGTIDSYYDTERCTPIPHQHSVIADHLKDVAGMQAEQFDVTTVCMKDSREIEDKDIDQVVAAIEQSPLNRHVITHGSFTLFTSARYLQSRLQAEHQQVIVFTGAMIPLAGFSPNDASFNLGSAITAAQCLEPGVYIAFHGKIYRPEDMENLH
;
A
#
# COMPACT_ATOMS: atom_id res chain seq x y z
N MET A 1 -4.27 14.88 -18.34
CA MET A 1 -4.04 13.43 -18.13
C MET A 1 -4.77 13.05 -16.85
N ASN A 2 -5.62 12.02 -16.88
CA ASN A 2 -6.32 11.60 -15.67
C ASN A 2 -5.38 10.72 -14.85
N HIS A 3 -4.92 11.21 -13.70
CA HIS A 3 -3.98 10.49 -12.81
C HIS A 3 -4.71 9.71 -11.71
N LYS A 4 -5.99 9.38 -11.93
CA LYS A 4 -6.80 8.60 -10.99
C LYS A 4 -6.18 7.23 -10.76
N PHE A 5 -6.09 6.82 -9.50
CA PHE A 5 -5.55 5.51 -9.09
C PHE A 5 -6.48 4.81 -8.11
N GLN A 6 -6.30 3.51 -7.93
CA GLN A 6 -6.98 2.75 -6.89
C GLN A 6 -6.06 2.63 -5.67
N LEU A 7 -6.58 2.96 -4.50
CA LEU A 7 -5.96 2.71 -3.21
C LEU A 7 -6.50 1.40 -2.65
N ILE A 8 -5.66 0.38 -2.54
CA ILE A 8 -6.02 -0.92 -2.00
C ILE A 8 -5.44 -1.06 -0.60
N LEU A 9 -6.29 -1.36 0.37
CA LEU A 9 -5.94 -1.40 1.78
C LEU A 9 -5.87 -2.85 2.26
N THR A 10 -4.73 -3.22 2.88
CA THR A 10 -4.52 -4.53 3.53
C THR A 10 -4.20 -4.42 5.02
N GLY A 11 -4.13 -3.20 5.56
CA GLY A 11 -3.75 -2.90 6.94
C GLY A 11 -2.26 -2.59 7.08
N GLY A 12 -1.60 -3.27 8.02
CA GLY A 12 -0.21 -3.03 8.38
C GLY A 12 0.01 -1.84 9.32
N THR A 13 1.26 -1.65 9.75
CA THR A 13 1.66 -0.59 10.68
C THR A 13 1.26 0.80 10.20
N ILE A 14 1.32 1.05 8.90
CA ILE A 14 0.91 2.33 8.29
C ILE A 14 -0.53 2.72 8.67
N ASP A 15 -1.41 1.74 8.86
CA ASP A 15 -2.84 1.89 9.13
C ASP A 15 -3.22 1.34 10.52
N SER A 16 -2.30 1.48 11.47
CA SER A 16 -2.43 1.03 12.86
C SER A 16 -2.50 2.20 13.83
N TYR A 17 -2.92 1.93 15.07
CA TYR A 17 -2.60 2.76 16.23
C TYR A 17 -1.60 2.03 17.11
N TYR A 18 -0.86 2.77 17.94
CA TYR A 18 0.04 2.15 18.91
C TYR A 18 -0.69 1.90 20.22
N ASP A 19 -0.76 0.63 20.62
CA ASP A 19 -1.28 0.21 21.91
C ASP A 19 -0.18 0.35 22.96
N THR A 20 -0.38 1.25 23.92
CA THR A 20 0.62 1.53 24.96
C THR A 20 0.70 0.45 26.04
N GLU A 21 -0.33 -0.38 26.21
CA GLU A 21 -0.31 -1.48 27.17
C GLU A 21 0.46 -2.68 26.62
N ARG A 22 0.28 -2.96 25.33
CA ARG A 22 0.94 -4.07 24.62
C ARG A 22 2.25 -3.68 23.97
N CYS A 23 2.57 -2.39 23.94
CA CYS A 23 3.75 -1.81 23.28
C CYS A 23 3.89 -2.28 21.82
N THR A 24 2.79 -2.31 21.07
CA THR A 24 2.76 -2.81 19.68
C THR A 24 1.78 -2.00 18.84
N PRO A 25 2.05 -1.80 17.54
CA PRO A 25 1.03 -1.33 16.61
C PRO A 25 -0.09 -2.39 16.46
N ILE A 26 -1.34 -1.92 16.42
CA ILE A 26 -2.54 -2.71 16.16
C ILE A 26 -3.28 -2.07 14.98
N PRO A 27 -3.59 -2.82 13.90
CA PRO A 27 -4.37 -2.31 12.78
C PRO A 27 -5.71 -1.71 13.21
N HIS A 28 -6.09 -0.59 12.59
CA HIS A 28 -7.41 -0.03 12.79
C HIS A 28 -8.51 -0.94 12.21
N GLN A 29 -9.72 -0.87 12.79
CA GLN A 29 -10.90 -1.51 12.18
C GLN A 29 -11.33 -0.81 10.88
N HIS A 30 -11.08 0.50 10.78
CA HIS A 30 -11.35 1.32 9.61
C HIS A 30 -10.09 2.10 9.27
N SER A 31 -9.74 2.11 7.99
CA SER A 31 -8.52 2.78 7.51
C SER A 31 -8.57 4.29 7.72
N VAL A 32 -7.44 4.86 8.15
CA VAL A 32 -7.24 6.32 8.26
C VAL A 32 -6.56 6.91 7.02
N ILE A 33 -6.12 6.08 6.08
CA ILE A 33 -5.30 6.51 4.93
C ILE A 33 -6.09 7.44 4.01
N ALA A 34 -7.33 7.09 3.69
CA ALA A 34 -8.16 7.88 2.77
C ALA A 34 -8.46 9.28 3.34
N ASP A 35 -8.72 9.36 4.64
CA ASP A 35 -8.96 10.64 5.33
C ASP A 35 -7.68 11.45 5.41
N HIS A 36 -6.53 10.82 5.68
CA HIS A 36 -5.23 11.49 5.63
C HIS A 36 -4.94 12.11 4.25
N LEU A 37 -5.24 11.40 3.16
CA LEU A 37 -5.04 11.93 1.80
C LEU A 37 -5.93 13.15 1.51
N LYS A 38 -7.15 13.17 2.04
CA LYS A 38 -8.07 14.32 1.89
C LYS A 38 -7.63 15.48 2.76
N ASP A 39 -7.45 15.24 4.05
CA ASP A 39 -7.31 16.29 5.07
C ASP A 39 -5.90 16.89 5.10
N VAL A 40 -4.87 16.06 4.86
CA VAL A 40 -3.46 16.49 4.94
C VAL A 40 -2.88 16.76 3.56
N ALA A 41 -3.11 15.88 2.58
CA ALA A 41 -2.57 16.06 1.23
C ALA A 41 -3.49 16.88 0.30
N GLY A 42 -4.71 17.21 0.73
CA GLY A 42 -5.66 18.02 -0.04
C GLY A 42 -6.22 17.32 -1.29
N MET A 43 -6.12 15.99 -1.35
CA MET A 43 -6.58 15.22 -2.50
C MET A 43 -8.11 15.15 -2.55
N GLN A 44 -8.66 15.35 -3.74
CA GLN A 44 -10.09 15.28 -3.99
C GLN A 44 -10.54 13.82 -4.19
N ALA A 45 -11.81 13.53 -3.89
CA ALA A 45 -12.36 12.18 -3.94
C ALA A 45 -12.33 11.58 -5.36
N GLU A 46 -12.36 12.40 -6.40
CA GLU A 46 -12.34 11.94 -7.80
C GLU A 46 -10.94 11.47 -8.23
N GLN A 47 -9.90 11.75 -7.44
CA GLN A 47 -8.52 11.39 -7.75
C GLN A 47 -8.17 9.97 -7.35
N PHE A 48 -8.97 9.29 -6.53
CA PHE A 48 -8.71 7.90 -6.16
C PHE A 48 -9.96 7.13 -5.76
N ASP A 49 -9.99 5.84 -6.09
CA ASP A 49 -11.00 4.90 -5.59
C ASP A 49 -10.39 4.05 -4.46
N VAL A 50 -11.13 3.82 -3.38
CA VAL A 50 -10.64 3.02 -2.24
C VAL A 50 -11.24 1.63 -2.28
N THR A 51 -10.42 0.61 -2.08
CA THR A 51 -10.85 -0.78 -1.93
C THR A 51 -10.18 -1.40 -0.72
N THR A 52 -10.96 -1.74 0.29
CA THR A 52 -10.45 -2.46 1.47
C THR A 52 -10.55 -3.96 1.24
N VAL A 53 -9.41 -4.63 1.17
CA VAL A 53 -9.35 -6.10 1.07
C VAL A 53 -9.35 -6.70 2.47
N CYS A 54 -8.47 -6.20 3.34
CA CYS A 54 -8.39 -6.62 4.73
C CYS A 54 -7.72 -5.53 5.58
N MET A 55 -7.73 -5.71 6.89
CA MET A 55 -7.07 -4.82 7.86
C MET A 55 -6.29 -5.68 8.85
N LYS A 56 -5.16 -6.23 8.39
CA LYS A 56 -4.38 -7.24 9.13
C LYS A 56 -2.97 -6.77 9.44
N ASP A 57 -2.32 -7.40 10.41
CA ASP A 57 -0.87 -7.37 10.50
C ASP A 57 -0.30 -8.17 9.31
N SER A 58 0.74 -7.66 8.67
CA SER A 58 1.39 -8.33 7.53
C SER A 58 1.84 -9.77 7.82
N ARG A 59 2.12 -10.11 9.08
CA ARG A 59 2.50 -11.47 9.51
C ARG A 59 1.31 -12.44 9.50
N GLU A 60 0.09 -11.94 9.42
CA GLU A 60 -1.16 -12.69 9.34
C GLU A 60 -1.80 -12.64 7.94
N ILE A 61 -1.14 -11.96 6.98
CA ILE A 61 -1.56 -11.94 5.59
C ILE A 61 -1.15 -13.27 4.94
N GLU A 62 -2.13 -13.93 4.33
CA GLU A 62 -1.96 -15.19 3.62
C GLU A 62 -2.13 -14.98 2.10
N ASP A 63 -1.69 -15.96 1.31
CA ASP A 63 -1.84 -15.96 -0.15
C ASP A 63 -3.28 -15.69 -0.61
N LYS A 64 -4.29 -16.17 0.13
CA LYS A 64 -5.71 -15.91 -0.16
C LYS A 64 -6.12 -14.43 -0.04
N ASP A 65 -5.43 -13.67 0.82
CA ASP A 65 -5.67 -12.24 0.97
C ASP A 65 -5.05 -11.50 -0.23
N ILE A 66 -3.86 -11.92 -0.68
CA ILE A 66 -3.22 -11.36 -1.87
C ILE A 66 -4.00 -11.73 -3.15
N ASP A 67 -4.61 -12.92 -3.22
CA ASP A 67 -5.51 -13.29 -4.30
C ASP A 67 -6.72 -12.34 -4.40
N GLN A 68 -7.22 -11.84 -3.27
CA GLN A 68 -8.28 -10.82 -3.26
C GLN A 68 -7.76 -9.45 -3.73
N VAL A 69 -6.51 -9.11 -3.43
CA VAL A 69 -5.85 -7.91 -4.00
C VAL A 69 -5.74 -8.03 -5.52
N VAL A 70 -5.34 -9.20 -6.04
CA VAL A 70 -5.30 -9.46 -7.49
C VAL A 70 -6.69 -9.30 -8.11
N ALA A 71 -7.72 -9.90 -7.52
CA ALA A 71 -9.09 -9.77 -8.00
C ALA A 71 -9.58 -8.30 -7.98
N ALA A 72 -9.21 -7.53 -6.96
CA ALA A 72 -9.55 -6.11 -6.87
C ALA A 72 -8.89 -5.28 -7.99
N ILE A 73 -7.65 -5.61 -8.36
CA ILE A 73 -6.93 -4.98 -9.48
C ILE A 73 -7.59 -5.36 -10.81
N GLU A 74 -7.92 -6.63 -11.01
CA GLU A 74 -8.53 -7.12 -12.26
C GLU A 74 -9.94 -6.58 -12.51
N GLN A 75 -10.70 -6.34 -11.43
CA GLN A 75 -12.05 -5.76 -11.52
C GLN A 75 -12.04 -4.23 -11.66
N SER A 76 -10.88 -3.60 -11.46
CA SER A 76 -10.74 -2.15 -11.51
C SER A 76 -10.73 -1.63 -12.94
N PRO A 77 -11.46 -0.54 -13.24
CA PRO A 77 -11.31 0.15 -14.52
C PRO A 77 -10.00 0.96 -14.59
N LEU A 78 -9.25 1.06 -13.49
CA LEU A 78 -8.03 1.85 -13.40
C LEU A 78 -6.80 0.98 -13.66
N ASN A 79 -5.74 1.61 -14.18
CA ASN A 79 -4.48 0.93 -14.47
C ASN A 79 -3.35 1.26 -13.48
N ARG A 80 -3.64 2.02 -12.42
CA ARG A 80 -2.68 2.46 -11.41
C ARG A 80 -3.19 2.11 -10.03
N HIS A 81 -2.39 1.40 -9.27
CA HIS A 81 -2.78 0.82 -7.98
C HIS A 81 -1.72 1.12 -6.94
N VAL A 82 -2.13 1.67 -5.81
CA VAL A 82 -1.29 1.85 -4.62
C VAL A 82 -1.82 0.92 -3.55
N ILE A 83 -0.99 0.03 -3.05
CA ILE A 83 -1.36 -0.96 -2.04
C ILE A 83 -0.68 -0.59 -0.72
N THR A 84 -1.46 -0.29 0.31
CA THR A 84 -0.91 -0.14 1.67
C THR A 84 -0.86 -1.49 2.35
N HIS A 85 0.30 -1.80 2.93
CA HIS A 85 0.60 -3.13 3.46
C HIS A 85 1.62 -3.02 4.61
N GLY A 86 1.65 -4.02 5.50
CA GLY A 86 2.67 -4.09 6.55
C GLY A 86 4.05 -4.45 6.00
N SER A 87 5.11 -3.93 6.62
CA SER A 87 6.49 -4.00 6.12
C SER A 87 7.11 -5.40 6.18
N PHE A 88 6.71 -6.25 7.13
CA PHE A 88 7.34 -7.57 7.33
C PHE A 88 7.22 -8.51 6.13
N THR A 89 6.07 -8.56 5.46
CA THR A 89 5.83 -9.45 4.31
C THR A 89 5.70 -8.69 2.99
N LEU A 90 5.97 -7.37 2.99
CA LEU A 90 5.78 -6.46 1.85
C LEU A 90 6.35 -6.99 0.53
N PHE A 91 7.64 -7.36 0.52
CA PHE A 91 8.32 -7.89 -0.67
C PHE A 91 7.80 -9.28 -1.06
N THR A 92 7.46 -10.13 -0.10
CA THR A 92 6.95 -11.47 -0.36
C THR A 92 5.55 -11.40 -0.99
N SER A 93 4.67 -10.56 -0.46
CA SER A 93 3.35 -10.26 -1.03
C SER A 93 3.46 -9.67 -2.44
N ALA A 94 4.40 -8.74 -2.66
CA ALA A 94 4.62 -8.16 -3.98
C ALA A 94 5.08 -9.20 -5.02
N ARG A 95 6.00 -10.10 -4.65
CA ARG A 95 6.42 -11.22 -5.53
C ARG A 95 5.29 -12.19 -5.82
N TYR A 96 4.54 -12.56 -4.79
CA TYR A 96 3.41 -13.46 -4.96
C TYR A 96 2.37 -12.83 -5.89
N LEU A 97 1.99 -11.56 -5.66
CA LEU A 97 1.09 -10.82 -6.55
C LEU A 97 1.62 -10.80 -7.99
N GLN A 98 2.91 -10.46 -8.19
CA GLN A 98 3.53 -10.42 -9.52
C GLN A 98 3.41 -11.76 -10.25
N SER A 99 3.54 -12.88 -9.54
CA SER A 99 3.40 -14.23 -10.11
C SER A 99 1.97 -14.58 -10.57
N ARG A 100 0.96 -13.83 -10.08
CA ARG A 100 -0.45 -14.03 -10.40
C ARG A 100 -0.92 -13.18 -11.57
N LEU A 101 -0.16 -12.15 -11.95
CA LEU A 101 -0.50 -11.27 -13.07
C LEU A 101 -0.11 -11.89 -14.41
N GLN A 102 -0.80 -11.49 -15.47
CA GLN A 102 -0.41 -11.81 -16.84
C GLN A 102 0.92 -11.12 -17.20
N ALA A 103 1.79 -11.81 -17.95
CA ALA A 103 3.12 -11.32 -18.28
C ALA A 103 3.16 -9.93 -18.96
N GLU A 104 2.13 -9.57 -19.72
CA GLU A 104 2.05 -8.30 -20.49
C GLU A 104 0.98 -7.34 -19.95
N HIS A 105 0.67 -7.42 -18.65
CA HIS A 105 -0.31 -6.53 -18.02
C HIS A 105 0.06 -5.05 -18.19
N GLN A 106 -0.95 -4.18 -18.30
CA GLN A 106 -0.78 -2.72 -18.43
C GLN A 106 -0.93 -1.97 -17.10
N GLN A 107 -0.94 -2.73 -16.00
CA GLN A 107 -1.11 -2.22 -14.63
C GLN A 107 0.21 -1.69 -14.06
N VAL A 108 0.18 -0.53 -13.40
CA VAL A 108 1.24 -0.02 -12.52
C VAL A 108 0.81 -0.26 -11.08
N ILE A 109 1.53 -1.10 -10.36
CA ILE A 109 1.15 -1.54 -9.01
C ILE A 109 2.28 -1.20 -8.05
N VAL A 110 2.01 -0.37 -7.05
CA VAL A 110 3.01 0.10 -6.10
C VAL A 110 2.59 -0.26 -4.68
N PHE A 111 3.34 -1.17 -4.08
CA PHE A 111 3.23 -1.47 -2.66
C PHE A 111 3.92 -0.40 -1.83
N THR A 112 3.35 -0.09 -0.67
CA THR A 112 4.00 0.75 0.33
C THR A 112 3.55 0.38 1.74
N GLY A 113 4.27 0.88 2.72
CA GLY A 113 4.00 0.68 4.14
C GLY A 113 4.72 1.72 4.97
N ALA A 114 4.81 1.48 6.27
CA ALA A 114 5.51 2.36 7.19
C ALA A 114 6.06 1.59 8.39
N MET A 115 7.08 2.15 9.03
CA MET A 115 7.62 1.65 10.30
C MET A 115 6.90 2.29 11.49
N ILE A 116 6.35 3.49 11.30
CA ILE A 116 5.61 4.24 12.32
C ILE A 116 4.18 4.45 11.82
N PRO A 117 3.15 4.24 12.65
CA PRO A 117 1.78 4.44 12.21
C PRO A 117 1.48 5.87 11.78
N LEU A 118 0.58 6.00 10.80
CA LEU A 118 0.22 7.29 10.22
C LEU A 118 -0.49 8.21 11.22
N ALA A 119 -1.34 7.62 12.08
CA ALA A 119 -2.09 8.35 13.10
C ALA A 119 -1.40 8.30 14.46
N GLY A 120 -1.46 9.41 15.20
CA GLY A 120 -1.01 9.50 16.59
C GLY A 120 0.49 9.77 16.79
N PHE A 121 1.29 9.76 15.73
CA PHE A 121 2.75 9.99 15.80
C PHE A 121 3.18 11.12 14.86
N SER A 122 3.91 12.09 15.41
CA SER A 122 4.67 13.09 14.65
C SER A 122 6.03 13.23 15.32
N PRO A 123 7.13 12.78 14.69
CA PRO A 123 7.27 12.37 13.28
C PRO A 123 6.86 10.92 12.95
N ASN A 124 6.45 10.66 11.71
CA ASN A 124 6.22 9.33 11.12
C ASN A 124 6.76 9.26 9.66
N ASP A 125 7.02 8.05 9.16
CA ASP A 125 7.45 7.80 7.77
C ASP A 125 6.29 7.49 6.81
N ALA A 126 5.10 7.22 7.35
CA ALA A 126 3.91 6.83 6.61
C ALA A 126 3.47 7.86 5.56
N SER A 127 3.35 9.14 5.92
CA SER A 127 2.93 10.18 4.97
C SER A 127 3.89 10.31 3.79
N PHE A 128 5.19 10.23 4.05
CA PHE A 128 6.23 10.34 3.04
C PHE A 128 6.25 9.13 2.10
N ASN A 129 6.13 7.92 2.65
CA ASN A 129 6.06 6.68 1.87
C ASN A 129 4.80 6.64 1.00
N LEU A 130 3.65 7.05 1.53
CA LEU A 130 2.39 7.12 0.79
C LEU A 130 2.47 8.10 -0.39
N GLY A 131 2.99 9.32 -0.15
CA GLY A 131 3.22 10.29 -1.21
C GLY A 131 4.15 9.75 -2.29
N SER A 132 5.25 9.11 -1.89
CA SER A 132 6.21 8.48 -2.80
C SER A 132 5.56 7.39 -3.65
N ALA A 133 4.71 6.56 -3.06
CA ALA A 133 4.01 5.48 -3.75
C ALA A 133 3.00 6.01 -4.79
N ILE A 134 2.26 7.06 -4.44
CA ILE A 134 1.31 7.71 -5.35
C ILE A 134 2.05 8.33 -6.54
N THR A 135 3.14 9.05 -6.30
CA THR A 135 3.95 9.61 -7.40
C THR A 135 4.56 8.51 -8.27
N ALA A 136 5.08 7.43 -7.66
CA ALA A 136 5.59 6.28 -8.41
C ALA A 136 4.51 5.66 -9.29
N ALA A 137 3.30 5.46 -8.74
CA ALA A 137 2.17 4.92 -9.48
C ALA A 137 1.76 5.79 -10.67
N GLN A 138 2.07 7.10 -10.67
CA GLN A 138 1.78 8.03 -11.77
C GLN A 138 2.90 8.13 -12.81
N CYS A 139 4.16 7.92 -12.41
CA CYS A 139 5.33 8.17 -13.24
C CYS A 139 5.96 6.90 -13.84
N LEU A 140 5.74 5.74 -13.24
CA LEU A 140 6.34 4.49 -13.70
C LEU A 140 5.54 3.83 -14.83
N GLU A 141 6.26 3.03 -15.61
CA GLU A 141 5.71 2.12 -16.60
C GLU A 141 5.06 0.90 -15.94
N PRO A 142 4.17 0.18 -16.65
CA PRO A 142 3.53 -1.03 -16.13
C PRO A 142 4.50 -2.01 -15.46
N GLY A 143 4.13 -2.49 -14.28
CA GLY A 143 4.97 -3.34 -13.44
C GLY A 143 4.53 -3.34 -11.99
N VAL A 144 5.17 -4.19 -11.18
CA VAL A 144 5.00 -4.24 -9.72
C VAL A 144 6.22 -3.63 -9.06
N TYR A 145 6.00 -2.73 -8.12
CA TYR A 145 7.05 -1.97 -7.42
C TYR A 145 6.76 -1.86 -5.93
N ILE A 146 7.79 -1.53 -5.17
CA ILE A 146 7.68 -1.13 -3.76
C ILE A 146 8.24 0.29 -3.64
N ALA A 147 7.49 1.20 -3.01
CA ALA A 147 7.95 2.54 -2.66
C ALA A 147 8.12 2.66 -1.14
N PHE A 148 9.36 2.86 -0.69
CA PHE A 148 9.68 2.93 0.75
C PHE A 148 10.91 3.80 0.98
N HIS A 149 10.86 4.69 1.98
CA HIS A 149 11.96 5.59 2.38
C HIS A 149 12.65 6.32 1.21
N GLY A 150 11.86 6.77 0.24
CA GLY A 150 12.34 7.58 -0.89
C GLY A 150 13.02 6.79 -2.00
N LYS A 151 12.91 5.46 -1.98
CA LYS A 151 13.42 4.56 -3.01
C LYS A 151 12.30 3.74 -3.63
N ILE A 152 12.52 3.33 -4.88
CA ILE A 152 11.66 2.41 -5.62
C ILE A 152 12.42 1.11 -5.80
N TYR A 153 11.78 0.00 -5.46
CA TYR A 153 12.31 -1.35 -5.58
C TYR A 153 11.44 -2.20 -6.50
N ARG A 154 12.05 -3.23 -7.07
CA ARG A 154 11.35 -4.36 -7.66
C ARG A 154 11.14 -5.48 -6.62
N PRO A 155 10.15 -6.36 -6.81
CA PRO A 155 9.89 -7.47 -5.89
C PRO A 155 11.10 -8.39 -5.61
N GLU A 156 12.00 -8.52 -6.58
CA GLU A 156 13.24 -9.30 -6.50
C GLU A 156 14.38 -8.63 -5.71
N ASP A 157 14.33 -7.31 -5.48
CA ASP A 157 15.44 -6.56 -4.89
C ASP A 157 15.67 -6.84 -3.40
N MET A 158 14.77 -7.58 -2.75
CA MET A 158 14.73 -7.95 -1.31
C MET A 158 15.69 -7.14 -0.43
N GLU A 159 15.16 -6.05 0.15
CA GLU A 159 15.90 -5.28 1.15
C GLU A 159 15.45 -5.63 2.57
N ASN A 160 16.41 -5.70 3.49
CA ASN A 160 16.15 -5.85 4.90
C ASN A 160 15.68 -4.50 5.47
N LEU A 161 14.37 -4.24 5.38
CA LEU A 161 13.71 -3.02 5.91
C LEU A 161 13.76 -2.92 7.45
N HIS A 162 14.25 -3.96 8.13
CA HIS A 162 14.28 -4.12 9.58
C HIS A 162 15.69 -4.43 10.10
#